data_AF-A0A7H1QDF0-F1
#
_entry.id   AF-A0A7H1QDF0-F1
#
_cell.length_a   1.000
_cell.length_b   1.000
_cell.length_c   1.000
_cell.angle_alpha   90.00
_cell.angle_beta   90.00
_cell.angle_gamma   90.00
#
_symmetry.space_group_name_H-M   'P 1'
#
loop_
_entity.id
_entity.type
_entity.pdbx_description
1 polymer ?
#
loop_
_entity_poly.entity_id
_entity_poly.type
_entity_poly.pdbx_seq_one_letter_code
_entity_poly.pdbx_strand_id
1 'polypeptide(L)'
;MHPGDQKAVAEFAAMLAARQRPAPWTGRGDVAVRIGEHGLERGRPLPDQQPDTDPLALVLIHPDTETALTGTLHCAQTHIHGAWTDPYRLLTHALAGRDLPPGIDLSA
;
A
#
# COMPACT_ATOMS: atom_id res chain seq x y z
N MET A 1 28.27 -14.09 7.59
CA MET A 1 27.07 -13.38 7.11
C MET A 1 27.26 -13.15 5.63
N HIS A 2 26.38 -13.70 4.80
CA HIS A 2 26.49 -13.58 3.35
C HIS A 2 25.94 -12.20 2.91
N PRO A 3 26.38 -11.65 1.76
CA PRO A 3 25.88 -10.36 1.26
C PRO A 3 24.34 -10.32 1.11
N GLY A 4 23.72 -11.46 0.78
CA GLY A 4 22.26 -11.59 0.72
C GLY A 4 21.58 -11.38 2.08
N ASP A 5 22.17 -11.87 3.16
CA ASP A 5 21.63 -11.72 4.52
C ASP A 5 21.62 -10.23 4.92
N GLN A 6 22.69 -9.51 4.60
CA GLN A 6 22.79 -8.07 4.90
C GLN A 6 21.74 -7.26 4.15
N LYS A 7 21.51 -7.59 2.87
CA LYS A 7 20.45 -6.96 2.07
C LYS A 7 19.07 -7.21 2.67
N ALA A 8 18.76 -8.45 3.01
CA ALA A 8 17.46 -8.81 3.59
C ALA A 8 17.21 -8.08 4.93
N VAL A 9 18.23 -7.99 5.78
CA VAL A 9 18.15 -7.24 7.06
C VAL A 9 17.91 -5.75 6.81
N ALA A 10 18.60 -5.15 5.83
CA ALA A 10 18.43 -3.74 5.50
C ALA A 10 17.01 -3.44 4.97
N GLU A 11 16.49 -4.28 4.07
CA GLU A 11 15.13 -4.14 3.54
C GLU A 11 14.07 -4.27 4.64
N PHE A 12 14.21 -5.25 5.54
CA PHE A 12 13.31 -5.42 6.67
C PHE A 12 13.36 -4.24 7.65
N ALA A 13 14.56 -3.74 7.96
CA ALA A 13 14.72 -2.57 8.82
C ALA A 13 14.09 -1.31 8.21
N ALA A 14 14.25 -1.11 6.89
CA ALA A 14 13.62 0.00 6.17
C ALA A 14 12.09 -0.10 6.22
N MET A 15 11.53 -1.31 6.05
CA MET A 15 10.08 -1.54 6.16
C MET A 15 9.56 -1.21 7.56
N LEU A 16 10.24 -1.67 8.61
CA LEU A 16 9.85 -1.35 9.99
C LEU A 16 9.88 0.16 10.25
N ALA A 17 10.93 0.85 9.80
CA ALA A 17 11.05 2.30 9.96
C ALA A 17 9.91 3.04 9.24
N ALA A 18 9.62 2.68 7.99
CA ALA A 18 8.53 3.25 7.21
C ALA A 18 7.16 2.99 7.85
N ARG A 19 6.93 1.79 8.42
CA ARG A 19 5.67 1.45 9.08
C ARG A 19 5.46 2.21 10.40
N GLN A 20 6.54 2.43 11.15
CA GLN A 20 6.48 3.17 12.42
C GLN A 20 6.26 4.67 12.22
N ARG A 21 6.80 5.24 11.15
CA ARG A 21 6.74 6.68 10.84
C ARG A 21 6.30 6.87 9.40
N PRO A 22 5.02 6.61 9.08
CA PRO A 22 4.52 6.78 7.73
C PRO A 22 4.63 8.24 7.30
N ALA A 23 5.11 8.48 6.08
CA ALA A 23 5.03 9.80 5.47
C ALA A 23 3.55 10.14 5.23
N PRO A 24 3.10 11.36 5.57
CA PRO A 24 1.72 11.75 5.33
C PRO A 24 1.44 11.74 3.82
N TRP A 25 0.27 11.24 3.45
CA TRP A 25 -0.20 11.32 2.07
C TRP A 25 -0.86 12.68 1.82
N THR A 26 -0.48 13.36 0.75
CA THR A 26 -0.87 14.76 0.47
C THR A 26 -1.98 14.89 -0.57
N GLY A 27 -2.69 13.80 -0.85
CA GLY A 27 -3.71 13.77 -1.90
C GLY A 27 -3.17 13.54 -3.31
N ARG A 28 -1.87 13.25 -3.44
CA ARG A 28 -1.20 13.03 -4.73
C ARG A 28 -0.30 11.81 -4.68
N GLY A 29 -0.17 11.15 -5.82
CA GLY A 29 0.63 9.94 -5.96
C GLY A 29 0.00 8.74 -5.26
N ASP A 30 0.76 7.65 -5.20
CA ASP A 30 0.26 6.39 -4.67
C ASP A 30 0.21 6.40 -3.14
N VAL A 31 -0.74 5.64 -2.61
CA VAL A 31 -1.09 5.58 -1.19
C VAL A 31 -0.92 4.15 -0.67
N ALA A 32 -0.50 4.02 0.59
CA ALA A 32 -0.50 2.75 1.29
C ALA A 32 -1.83 2.57 2.04
N VAL A 33 -2.63 1.61 1.61
CA VAL A 33 -3.96 1.32 2.17
C VAL A 33 -3.86 0.14 3.13
N ARG A 34 -4.41 0.27 4.34
CA ARG A 34 -4.52 -0.84 5.29
C ARG A 34 -5.58 -1.84 4.83
N ILE A 35 -5.18 -3.09 4.63
CA ILE A 35 -6.09 -4.19 4.33
C ILE A 35 -5.83 -5.31 5.34
N GLY A 36 -6.83 -5.55 6.20
CA GLY A 36 -6.69 -6.44 7.35
C GLY A 36 -5.77 -5.88 8.45
N GLU A 37 -5.34 -6.73 9.37
CA GLU A 37 -4.60 -6.30 10.56
C GLU A 37 -3.16 -5.84 10.25
N HIS A 38 -2.54 -6.44 9.23
CA HIS A 38 -1.11 -6.24 8.95
C HIS A 38 -0.77 -5.89 7.51
N GLY A 39 -1.71 -6.07 6.57
CA GLY A 39 -1.48 -5.88 5.14
C GLY A 39 -1.51 -4.41 4.74
N LEU A 40 -0.62 -4.05 3.82
CA LEU A 40 -0.67 -2.78 3.11
C LEU A 40 -0.72 -3.04 1.61
N GLU A 41 -1.60 -2.36 0.90
CA GLU A 41 -1.64 -2.39 -0.56
C GLU A 41 -1.30 -1.03 -1.16
N ARG A 42 -0.66 -1.06 -2.34
CA ARG A 42 -0.40 0.14 -3.14
C ARG A 42 -1.66 0.50 -3.89
N GLY A 43 -2.30 1.59 -3.49
CA GLY A 43 -3.43 2.20 -4.19
C GLY A 43 -2.99 3.40 -5.00
N ARG A 44 -3.56 3.60 -6.18
CA ARG A 44 -3.47 4.84 -6.95
C ARG A 44 -4.85 5.45 -7.07
N PRO A 45 -5.05 6.71 -6.62
CA PRO A 45 -6.30 7.43 -6.86
C PRO A 45 -6.58 7.59 -8.35
N LEU A 46 -7.85 7.66 -8.72
CA LEU A 46 -8.21 7.99 -10.09
C LEU A 46 -7.78 9.44 -10.44
N PRO A 47 -7.36 9.72 -11.69
CA PRO A 47 -6.71 10.98 -12.05
C PRO A 47 -7.50 12.25 -11.73
N ASP A 48 -8.84 12.19 -11.83
CA ASP A 48 -9.72 13.36 -11.71
C ASP A 48 -10.37 13.49 -10.32
N GLN A 49 -10.02 12.62 -9.38
CA GLN A 49 -10.53 12.73 -8.02
C GLN A 49 -9.90 13.91 -7.27
N GLN A 50 -10.73 14.62 -6.52
CA GLN A 50 -10.23 15.65 -5.62
C GLN A 50 -9.48 15.01 -4.44
N PRO A 51 -8.36 15.61 -3.98
CA PRO A 51 -7.59 15.15 -2.82
C PRO A 51 -8.39 14.91 -1.53
N ASP A 52 -9.48 15.64 -1.33
CA ASP A 52 -10.36 15.61 -0.17
C ASP A 52 -11.57 14.68 -0.34
N THR A 53 -11.68 13.99 -1.47
CA THR A 53 -12.74 12.98 -1.68
C THR A 53 -12.63 11.90 -0.60
N ASP A 54 -13.75 11.55 0.01
CA ASP A 54 -13.84 10.47 0.98
C ASP A 54 -15.21 9.77 0.85
N PRO A 55 -15.27 8.47 0.51
CA PRO A 55 -14.16 7.55 0.26
C PRO A 55 -13.47 7.77 -1.11
N LEU A 56 -12.17 7.49 -1.17
CA LEU A 56 -11.41 7.54 -2.42
C LEU A 56 -11.59 6.29 -3.26
N ALA A 57 -11.88 6.43 -4.56
CA ALA A 57 -11.72 5.33 -5.50
C ALA A 57 -10.23 5.10 -5.84
N LEU A 58 -9.78 3.87 -5.69
CA LEU A 58 -8.39 3.47 -5.92
C LEU A 58 -8.34 2.31 -6.91
N VAL A 59 -7.36 2.35 -7.81
CA VAL A 59 -6.87 1.15 -8.48
C VAL A 59 -5.72 0.58 -7.64
N LEU A 60 -5.77 -0.72 -7.34
CA LEU A 60 -4.67 -1.39 -6.68
C LEU A 60 -3.64 -1.85 -7.70
N ILE A 61 -2.37 -1.63 -7.39
CA ILE A 61 -1.24 -1.89 -8.28
C ILE A 61 -0.29 -2.87 -7.59
N HIS A 62 0.17 -3.88 -8.32
CA HIS A 62 1.18 -4.81 -7.85
C HIS A 62 2.45 -4.04 -7.43
N PRO A 63 3.03 -4.29 -6.24
CA PRO A 63 4.11 -3.46 -5.70
C PRO A 63 5.37 -3.41 -6.57
N ASP A 64 5.69 -4.51 -7.27
CA ASP A 64 6.91 -4.64 -8.08
C ASP A 64 6.77 -4.10 -9.51
N THR A 65 5.59 -3.62 -9.88
CA THR A 65 5.33 -3.11 -11.23
C THR A 65 4.63 -1.76 -11.14
N GLU A 66 4.67 -0.97 -12.21
CA GLU A 66 3.97 0.31 -12.24
C GLU A 66 2.53 0.20 -12.76
N THR A 67 2.17 -0.93 -13.37
CA THR A 67 0.96 -1.05 -14.20
C THR A 67 0.15 -2.33 -13.99
N ALA A 68 0.68 -3.39 -13.37
CA ALA A 68 -0.11 -4.61 -13.16
C ALA A 68 -1.16 -4.34 -12.08
N LEU A 69 -2.43 -4.37 -12.48
CA LEU A 69 -3.55 -4.12 -11.58
C LEU A 69 -3.88 -5.38 -10.77
N THR A 70 -4.10 -5.21 -9.48
CA THR A 70 -4.52 -6.28 -8.56
C THR A 70 -5.98 -6.14 -8.11
N GLY A 71 -6.63 -5.01 -8.41
CA GLY A 71 -8.04 -4.78 -8.11
C GLY A 71 -8.44 -3.31 -8.11
N THR A 72 -9.65 -3.03 -7.65
CA THR A 72 -10.20 -1.68 -7.44
C THR A 72 -10.95 -1.64 -6.12
N LEU A 73 -10.89 -0.54 -5.38
CA LEU A 73 -11.65 -0.38 -4.15
C LEU A 73 -12.01 1.08 -3.85
N HIS A 74 -13.06 1.28 -3.05
CA HIS A 74 -13.33 2.55 -2.39
C HIS A 74 -12.74 2.50 -0.98
N CYS A 75 -11.93 3.51 -0.63
CA CYS A 75 -11.15 3.59 0.61
C CYS A 75 -11.50 4.86 1.36
N ALA A 76 -12.07 4.74 2.55
CA ALA A 76 -12.16 5.84 3.49
C ALA A 76 -10.75 6.27 3.90
N GLN A 77 -10.55 7.57 4.11
CA GLN A 77 -9.23 8.12 4.46
C GLN A 77 -8.68 7.55 5.77
N THR A 78 -9.54 7.06 6.66
CA THR A 78 -9.18 6.39 7.92
C THR A 78 -8.35 5.11 7.71
N HIS A 79 -8.51 4.44 6.56
CA HIS A 79 -7.75 3.25 6.18
C HIS A 79 -6.42 3.59 5.51
N ILE A 80 -6.16 4.86 5.20
CA ILE A 80 -4.86 5.30 4.66
C ILE A 80 -3.81 5.23 5.76
N HIS A 81 -2.75 4.46 5.50
CA HIS A 81 -1.58 4.41 6.38
C HIS A 81 -0.66 5.62 6.18
N GLY A 82 -0.49 6.06 4.92
CA GLY A 82 0.40 7.13 4.51
C GLY A 82 0.69 7.06 3.01
N ALA A 83 1.63 7.87 2.53
CA ALA A 83 2.09 7.80 1.15
C ALA A 83 2.78 6.46 0.87
N TRP A 84 2.57 5.89 -0.32
CA TRP A 84 3.24 4.65 -0.70
C TRP A 84 4.77 4.84 -0.76
N THR A 85 5.51 3.87 -0.24
CA THR A 85 6.97 3.78 -0.35
C THR A 85 7.39 2.34 -0.58
N ASP A 86 8.48 2.12 -1.30
CA ASP A 86 8.97 0.78 -1.68
C ASP A 86 9.11 -0.22 -0.51
N PRO A 87 9.53 0.19 0.72
CA PRO A 87 9.61 -0.74 1.84
C PRO A 87 8.27 -1.40 2.21
N TYR A 88 7.13 -0.81 1.86
CA TYR A 88 5.82 -1.42 2.09
C TYR A 88 5.54 -2.61 1.17
N ARG A 89 6.33 -2.85 0.11
CA ARG A 89 6.14 -4.04 -0.76
C ARG A 89 6.10 -5.34 0.03
N LEU A 90 6.89 -5.42 1.10
CA LEU A 90 7.01 -6.60 1.97
C LEU A 90 5.72 -6.94 2.73
N LEU A 91 4.75 -6.02 2.75
CA LEU A 91 3.49 -6.14 3.48
C LEU A 91 2.28 -6.40 2.58
N THR A 92 2.48 -6.45 1.26
CA THR A 92 1.40 -6.70 0.30
C THR A 92 1.00 -8.17 0.28
N HIS A 93 -0.28 -8.42 -0.03
CA HIS A 93 -0.77 -9.77 -0.28
C HIS A 93 -0.10 -10.38 -1.51
N ALA A 94 0.11 -9.57 -2.56
CA ALA A 94 0.76 -9.99 -3.79
C ALA A 94 2.16 -10.58 -3.55
N LEU A 95 3.01 -9.91 -2.77
CA LEU A 95 4.35 -10.45 -2.47
C LEU A 95 4.31 -11.68 -1.56
N ALA A 96 3.31 -11.78 -0.69
CA ALA A 96 3.08 -12.97 0.13
C ALA A 96 2.49 -14.15 -0.67
N GLY A 97 2.19 -13.98 -1.96
CA GLY A 97 1.52 -15.00 -2.79
C GLY A 97 0.09 -15.28 -2.33
N ARG A 98 -0.59 -14.27 -1.77
CA ARG A 98 -1.97 -14.37 -1.29
C ARG A 98 -2.88 -13.48 -2.12
N ASP A 99 -4.12 -13.92 -2.29
CA ASP A 99 -5.16 -13.07 -2.84
C ASP A 99 -5.64 -12.05 -1.80
N LEU A 100 -6.21 -10.96 -2.29
CA LEU A 100 -6.97 -10.04 -1.45
C LEU A 100 -8.22 -10.75 -0.92
N PRO A 101 -8.63 -10.49 0.34
CA PRO A 101 -9.91 -10.96 0.84
C PRO A 101 -11.06 -10.65 -0.15
N PRO A 102 -11.98 -11.60 -0.40
CA PRO A 102 -13.11 -11.35 -1.28
C PRO A 102 -14.08 -10.35 -0.64
N GLY A 103 -14.62 -9.43 -1.43
CA GLY A 103 -15.65 -8.49 -0.96
C GLY A 103 -15.17 -7.43 0.03
N ILE A 104 -13.88 -7.08 0.00
CA ILE A 104 -13.34 -5.97 0.81
C ILE A 104 -14.13 -4.70 0.51
N ASP A 105 -14.70 -4.14 1.56
CA ASP A 105 -15.29 -2.81 1.57
C ASP A 105 -14.56 -1.98 2.61
N LEU A 106 -13.87 -0.92 2.15
CA LEU A 106 -13.18 0.04 3.00
C LEU A 106 -13.83 1.41 2.90
N SER A 107 -15.06 1.52 2.38
CA SER A 107 -15.73 2.80 2.17
C SER A 107 -16.24 3.49 3.45
N ALA A 108 -16.17 2.80 4.59
CA ALA A 108 -16.65 3.24 5.90
C ALA A 108 -15.54 3.38 6.95
#